data_AF-A0A6C1NJX8-F1
#
_entry.id   AF-A0A6C1NJX8-F1
#
_cell.length_a   1.000
_cell.length_b   1.000
_cell.length_c   1.000
_cell.angle_alpha   90.00
_cell.angle_beta   90.00
_cell.angle_gamma   90.00
#
_symmetry.space_group_name_H-M   'P 1'
#
loop_
_entity.id
_entity.type
_entity.pdbx_description
1 polymer ?
#
loop_
_entity_poly.entity_id
_entity_poly.type
_entity_poly.pdbx_seq_one_letter_code
_entity_poly.pdbx_strand_id
1 'polypeptide(L)'
;MMNDPSGPELQPEDPPSMWSFMERSVGRLLTEAVLGATAGGVIAVALEVPELRTAFLATGAVAAPLALMLTPVHGPVWYRAFRYGVAVAVILTLIVSFTGMGLERPAGELVVYGALFLVLGTLAHTLMALTLDRDGTPPTDADGGPE
;
A
#
# COMPACT_ATOMS: atom_id res chain seq x y z
N MET A 1 -39.89 12.00 -32.72
CA MET A 1 -38.92 11.75 -31.65
C MET A 1 -37.61 11.38 -32.32
N MET A 2 -36.65 12.30 -32.32
CA MET A 2 -35.31 12.12 -32.91
C MET A 2 -34.44 11.44 -31.86
N ASN A 3 -33.83 10.31 -32.21
CA ASN A 3 -32.78 9.69 -31.39
C ASN A 3 -31.53 10.56 -31.48
N ASP A 4 -31.06 11.04 -30.35
CA ASP A 4 -29.78 11.72 -30.22
C ASP A 4 -28.65 10.69 -30.35
N PRO A 5 -27.79 10.76 -31.38
CA PRO A 5 -26.70 9.82 -31.60
C PRO A 5 -25.45 10.15 -30.77
N SER A 6 -25.49 11.12 -29.86
CA SER A 6 -24.37 11.38 -28.94
C SER A 6 -24.34 10.30 -27.85
N GLY A 7 -23.84 9.12 -28.21
CA GLY A 7 -23.31 8.17 -27.23
C GLY A 7 -22.25 8.87 -26.38
N PRO A 8 -22.03 8.43 -25.13
CA PRO A 8 -21.02 9.03 -24.27
C PRO A 8 -19.66 8.97 -24.98
N GLU A 9 -19.13 10.13 -25.36
CA GLU A 9 -17.75 10.26 -25.78
C GLU A 9 -16.90 9.75 -24.63
N LEU A 10 -16.26 8.60 -24.83
CA LEU A 10 -15.21 8.09 -23.95
C LEU A 10 -14.13 9.17 -23.94
N GLN A 11 -14.09 9.96 -22.87
CA GLN A 11 -13.01 10.94 -22.69
C GLN A 11 -11.70 10.16 -22.78
N PRO A 12 -10.73 10.61 -23.60
CA PRO A 12 -9.44 9.95 -23.70
C PRO A 12 -8.82 9.94 -22.30
N GLU A 13 -8.57 8.74 -21.76
CA GLU A 13 -7.83 8.57 -20.52
C GLU A 13 -6.46 9.25 -20.71
N ASP A 14 -6.12 10.17 -19.80
CA ASP A 14 -4.81 10.82 -19.82
C ASP A 14 -3.71 9.76 -19.85
N PRO A 15 -2.66 9.94 -20.68
CA PRO A 15 -1.59 8.96 -20.78
C PRO A 15 -0.95 8.76 -19.41
N PRO A 16 -0.57 7.51 -19.05
CA PRO A 16 0.02 7.21 -17.76
C PRO A 16 1.27 8.06 -17.55
N SER A 17 1.27 8.88 -16.49
CA SER A 17 2.39 9.77 -16.17
C SER A 17 3.62 8.96 -15.77
N MET A 18 4.83 9.50 -16.00
CA MET A 18 6.07 8.85 -15.52
C MET A 18 6.03 8.60 -14.00
N TRP A 19 5.28 9.41 -13.26
CA TRP A 19 5.04 9.24 -11.84
C TRP A 19 4.29 7.93 -11.52
N SER A 20 3.23 7.62 -12.28
CA SER A 20 2.48 6.35 -12.14
C SER A 20 3.34 5.11 -12.42
N PHE A 21 4.31 5.23 -13.33
CA PHE A 21 5.30 4.18 -13.60
C PHE A 21 6.31 4.02 -12.46
N MET A 22 6.76 5.12 -11.85
CA MET A 22 7.68 5.07 -10.70
C MET A 22 7.03 4.43 -9.48
N GLU A 23 5.75 4.73 -9.21
CA GLU A 23 4.98 4.17 -8.10
C GLU A 23 4.77 2.65 -8.21
N ARG A 24 4.87 2.07 -9.40
CA ARG A 24 4.78 0.61 -9.63
C ARG A 24 6.04 0.02 -10.25
N SER A 25 7.15 0.75 -10.21
CA SER A 25 8.41 0.28 -10.74
C SER A 25 8.89 -0.97 -9.99
N VAL A 26 9.67 -1.81 -10.67
CA VAL A 26 10.31 -2.98 -10.04
C VAL A 26 11.14 -2.55 -8.83
N GLY A 27 11.84 -1.41 -8.91
CA GLY A 27 12.61 -0.86 -7.79
C GLY A 27 11.72 -0.49 -6.58
N ARG A 28 10.54 0.08 -6.84
CA ARG A 28 9.57 0.40 -5.80
C ARG A 28 9.01 -0.85 -5.13
N LEU A 29 8.63 -1.86 -5.92
CA LEU A 29 8.14 -3.15 -5.39
C LEU A 29 9.22 -3.86 -4.57
N LEU A 30 10.49 -3.82 -5.00
CA LEU A 30 11.62 -4.36 -4.24
C LEU A 30 11.83 -3.61 -2.93
N THR A 31 11.70 -2.28 -2.94
CA THR A 31 11.83 -1.47 -1.72
C THR A 31 10.73 -1.83 -0.71
N GLU A 32 9.48 -1.93 -1.17
CA GLU A 32 8.36 -2.40 -0.32
C GLU A 32 8.59 -3.83 0.20
N ALA A 33 9.13 -4.73 -0.62
CA ALA A 33 9.44 -6.09 -0.20
C ALA A 33 10.50 -6.10 0.92
N VAL A 34 11.56 -5.28 0.81
CA VAL A 34 12.58 -5.15 1.85
C VAL A 34 11.98 -4.56 3.13
N LEU A 35 11.21 -3.47 3.02
CA LEU A 35 10.56 -2.83 4.17
C LEU A 35 9.57 -3.77 4.86
N GLY A 36 8.75 -4.48 4.08
CA GLY A 36 7.83 -5.49 4.56
C GLY A 36 8.57 -6.62 5.26
N ALA A 37 9.66 -7.13 4.69
CA ALA A 37 10.49 -8.14 5.32
C ALA A 37 11.03 -7.66 6.67
N THR A 38 11.63 -6.46 6.71
CA THR A 38 12.15 -5.87 7.94
C THR A 38 11.06 -5.75 9.00
N ALA A 39 9.86 -5.27 8.64
CA ALA A 39 8.72 -5.20 9.55
C ALA A 39 8.31 -6.58 10.08
N GLY A 40 8.25 -7.59 9.21
CA GLY A 40 8.02 -8.98 9.61
C GLY A 40 9.07 -9.49 10.60
N GLY A 41 10.35 -9.22 10.33
CA GLY A 41 11.45 -9.55 11.25
C GLY A 41 11.31 -8.90 12.63
N VAL A 42 10.90 -7.63 12.68
CA VAL A 42 10.63 -6.91 13.94
C VAL A 42 9.47 -7.54 14.70
N ILE A 43 8.38 -7.89 14.01
CA ILE A 43 7.22 -8.55 14.61
C ILE A 43 7.61 -9.90 15.22
N ALA A 44 8.40 -10.72 14.52
CA ALA A 44 8.85 -12.01 15.05
C ALA A 44 9.66 -11.88 16.35
N VAL A 45 10.50 -10.84 16.45
CA VAL A 45 11.25 -10.51 17.67
C VAL A 45 10.31 -10.04 18.78
N ALA A 46 9.38 -9.14 18.47
CA ALA A 46 8.44 -8.58 19.45
C ALA A 46 7.47 -9.64 20.01
N LEU A 47 7.16 -10.67 19.23
CA LEU A 47 6.31 -11.79 19.65
C LEU A 47 7.10 -12.94 20.31
N GLU A 48 8.41 -12.81 20.48
CA GLU A 48 9.28 -13.82 21.09
C GLU A 48 9.18 -15.22 20.43
N VAL A 49 8.98 -15.25 19.11
CA VAL A 49 8.86 -16.49 18.30
C VAL A 49 9.97 -16.58 17.24
N PRO A 50 11.24 -16.71 17.65
CA PRO A 50 12.38 -16.69 16.73
C PRO A 50 12.35 -17.83 15.71
N GLU A 51 11.69 -18.95 16.02
CA GLU A 51 11.54 -20.11 15.13
C GLU A 51 10.72 -19.76 13.87
N LEU A 52 9.81 -18.78 13.99
CA LEU A 52 8.95 -18.31 12.89
C LEU A 52 9.53 -17.10 12.16
N ARG A 53 10.72 -16.61 12.56
CA ARG A 53 11.31 -15.37 12.01
C ARG A 53 11.38 -15.36 10.49
N THR A 54 11.82 -16.44 9.87
CA THR A 54 11.90 -16.56 8.40
C THR A 54 10.53 -16.49 7.76
N ALA A 55 9.50 -17.09 8.38
CA ALA A 55 8.14 -17.02 7.88
C ALA A 55 7.60 -15.58 7.94
N PHE A 56 7.81 -14.87 9.05
CA PHE A 56 7.41 -13.46 9.16
C PHE A 56 8.14 -12.55 8.17
N LEU A 57 9.45 -12.75 7.98
CA LEU A 57 10.23 -12.03 6.97
C LEU A 57 9.64 -12.23 5.57
N ALA A 58 9.38 -13.49 5.19
CA ALA A 58 8.80 -13.83 3.88
C ALA A 58 7.38 -13.27 3.71
N THR A 59 6.53 -13.43 4.74
CA THR A 59 5.18 -12.88 4.78
C THR A 59 5.18 -11.38 4.56
N GLY A 60 6.02 -10.64 5.29
CA GLY A 60 6.15 -9.20 5.14
C GLY A 60 6.64 -8.81 3.74
N ALA A 61 7.63 -9.53 3.21
CA ALA A 61 8.19 -9.30 1.88
C ALA A 61 7.16 -9.45 0.75
N VAL A 62 6.17 -10.31 0.93
CA VAL A 62 5.09 -10.54 -0.04
C VAL A 62 3.91 -9.61 0.20
N ALA A 63 3.54 -9.39 1.46
CA ALA A 63 2.35 -8.60 1.83
C ALA A 63 2.47 -7.13 1.45
N ALA A 64 3.62 -6.49 1.67
CA ALA A 64 3.80 -5.06 1.41
C ALA A 64 3.70 -4.70 -0.09
N PRO A 65 4.36 -5.40 -1.04
CA PRO A 65 4.15 -5.17 -2.47
C PRO A 65 2.71 -5.41 -2.91
N LEU A 66 2.06 -6.47 -2.41
CA LEU A 66 0.64 -6.74 -2.73
C LEU A 66 -0.27 -5.62 -2.24
N ALA A 67 -0.05 -5.13 -1.01
CA ALA A 67 -0.78 -4.00 -0.48
C ALA A 67 -0.57 -2.74 -1.33
N LEU A 68 0.65 -2.48 -1.79
CA LEU A 68 0.93 -1.37 -2.71
C LEU A 68 0.17 -1.54 -4.04
N MET A 69 0.15 -2.75 -4.63
CA MET A 69 -0.58 -3.01 -5.87
C MET A 69 -2.10 -2.80 -5.74
N LEU A 70 -2.66 -3.10 -4.56
CA LEU A 70 -4.07 -2.88 -4.23
C LEU A 70 -4.38 -1.41 -3.89
N THR A 71 -3.35 -0.60 -3.63
CA THR A 71 -3.51 0.81 -3.30
C THR A 71 -3.74 1.62 -4.58
N PRO A 72 -4.75 2.50 -4.60
CA PRO A 72 -4.95 3.43 -5.71
C PRO A 72 -3.71 4.30 -5.93
N VAL A 73 -3.32 4.46 -7.20
CA VAL A 73 -2.23 5.36 -7.61
C VAL A 73 -2.65 6.82 -7.40
N HIS A 74 -3.90 7.13 -7.75
CA HIS A 74 -4.45 8.47 -7.70
C HIS A 74 -5.34 8.68 -6.47
N GLY A 75 -5.41 9.93 -6.02
CA GLY A 75 -6.28 10.38 -4.93
C GLY A 75 -5.50 11.03 -3.77
N PRO A 76 -6.22 11.60 -2.79
CA PRO A 76 -5.59 12.24 -1.64
C PRO A 76 -4.69 11.28 -0.86
N VAL A 77 -3.56 11.78 -0.35
CA VAL A 77 -2.58 10.99 0.43
C VAL A 77 -3.23 10.20 1.56
N TRP A 78 -4.15 10.82 2.29
CA TRP A 78 -4.87 10.17 3.40
C TRP A 78 -5.72 8.98 2.93
N TYR A 79 -6.34 9.07 1.75
CA TYR A 79 -7.15 8.01 1.17
C TYR A 79 -6.27 6.84 0.72
N ARG A 80 -5.14 7.13 0.06
CA ARG A 80 -4.14 6.12 -0.34
C ARG A 80 -3.56 5.40 0.87
N ALA A 81 -3.15 6.14 1.90
CA ALA A 81 -2.62 5.58 3.14
C ALA A 81 -3.64 4.71 3.88
N PHE A 82 -4.90 5.13 3.94
CA PHE A 82 -5.97 4.30 4.52
C PHE A 82 -6.17 3.00 3.73
N ARG A 83 -6.23 3.08 2.40
CA ARG A 83 -6.39 1.91 1.51
C ARG A 83 -5.22 0.93 1.63
N TYR A 84 -3.99 1.45 1.69
CA TYR A 84 -2.80 0.64 1.95
C TYR A 84 -2.90 -0.06 3.30
N GLY A 85 -3.25 0.68 4.37
CA GLY A 85 -3.44 0.11 5.70
C GLY A 85 -4.50 -1.00 5.73
N VAL A 86 -5.64 -0.82 5.05
CA VAL A 86 -6.67 -1.86 4.92
C VAL A 86 -6.13 -3.10 4.19
N ALA A 87 -5.39 -2.91 3.09
CA ALA A 87 -4.82 -4.03 2.35
C ALA A 87 -3.81 -4.82 3.21
N VAL A 88 -2.90 -4.13 3.90
CA VAL A 88 -1.97 -4.74 4.85
C VAL A 88 -2.72 -5.48 5.96
N ALA A 89 -3.73 -4.85 6.56
CA ALA A 89 -4.51 -5.44 7.63
C ALA A 89 -5.19 -6.74 7.20
N VAL A 90 -5.84 -6.75 6.04
CA VAL A 90 -6.51 -7.95 5.51
C VAL A 90 -5.50 -9.06 5.24
N ILE A 91 -4.41 -8.75 4.52
CA ILE A 91 -3.41 -9.76 4.15
C ILE A 91 -2.75 -10.35 5.39
N LEU A 92 -2.27 -9.52 6.31
CA LEU A 92 -1.57 -10.01 7.50
C LEU A 92 -2.52 -10.72 8.47
N THR A 93 -3.76 -10.24 8.65
CA THR A 93 -4.75 -10.94 9.49
C THR A 93 -5.10 -12.30 8.91
N LEU A 94 -5.26 -12.40 7.58
CA LEU A 94 -5.48 -13.68 6.92
C LEU A 94 -4.30 -14.62 7.16
N ILE A 95 -3.06 -14.16 7.01
CA ILE A 95 -1.87 -14.99 7.26
C ILE A 95 -1.81 -15.42 8.73
N VAL A 96 -2.02 -14.50 9.67
CA VAL A 96 -2.02 -14.80 11.11
C VAL A 96 -3.11 -15.81 11.47
N SER A 97 -4.27 -15.76 10.80
CA SER A 97 -5.38 -16.69 11.03
C SER A 97 -5.03 -18.15 10.77
N PHE A 98 -4.00 -18.41 9.94
CA PHE A 98 -3.48 -19.75 9.64
C PHE A 98 -2.20 -20.10 10.42
N THR A 99 -1.70 -19.21 11.28
CA THR A 99 -0.50 -19.45 12.08
C THR A 99 -0.84 -19.84 13.53
N GLY A 100 -0.62 -21.11 13.87
CA GLY A 100 -0.80 -21.67 15.21
C GLY A 100 -0.84 -23.21 15.19
N MET A 101 -0.42 -23.87 16.27
CA MET A 101 -0.48 -25.34 16.35
C MET A 101 -1.95 -25.81 16.49
N GLY A 102 -2.58 -26.14 15.35
CA GLY A 102 -3.89 -26.82 15.28
C GLY A 102 -5.14 -25.92 15.25
N LEU A 103 -5.05 -24.64 14.87
CA LEU A 103 -5.99 -23.62 15.37
C LEU A 103 -6.52 -22.62 14.32
N GLU A 104 -7.85 -22.41 14.37
CA GLU A 104 -8.45 -21.09 14.14
C GLU A 104 -8.11 -20.20 15.35
N ARG A 105 -7.57 -19.00 15.12
CA ARG A 105 -7.43 -18.02 16.19
C ARG A 105 -8.80 -17.49 16.60
N PRO A 106 -9.04 -17.16 17.90
CA PRO A 106 -10.28 -16.53 18.31
C PRO A 106 -10.54 -15.25 17.50
N ALA A 107 -11.78 -15.06 17.04
CA ALA A 107 -12.13 -13.88 16.24
C ALA A 107 -11.76 -12.56 16.93
N GLY A 108 -11.86 -12.49 18.26
CA GLY A 108 -11.45 -11.33 19.04
C GLY A 108 -9.97 -10.98 18.91
N GLU A 109 -9.08 -11.99 18.89
CA GLU A 109 -7.65 -11.76 18.67
C GLU A 109 -7.38 -11.26 17.25
N LEU A 110 -8.05 -11.85 16.24
CA LEU A 110 -7.90 -11.43 14.85
C LEU A 110 -8.36 -9.99 14.61
N VAL A 111 -9.41 -9.54 15.31
CA VAL A 111 -9.86 -8.14 15.27
C VAL A 111 -8.78 -7.21 15.84
N VAL A 112 -8.15 -7.59 16.95
CA VAL A 112 -7.07 -6.79 17.56
C VAL A 112 -5.86 -6.71 16.62
N TYR A 113 -5.43 -7.84 16.04
CA TYR A 113 -4.35 -7.85 15.07
C TYR A 113 -4.69 -7.05 13.81
N GLY A 114 -5.90 -7.19 13.27
CA GLY A 114 -6.36 -6.42 12.11
C GLY A 114 -6.35 -4.91 12.38
N ALA A 115 -6.82 -4.47 13.55
CA ALA A 115 -6.77 -3.06 13.94
C ALA A 115 -5.33 -2.56 14.07
N LEU A 116 -4.44 -3.36 14.68
CA LEU A 116 -3.02 -3.03 14.80
C LEU A 116 -2.36 -2.88 13.42
N PHE A 117 -2.55 -3.85 12.53
CA PHE A 117 -1.98 -3.83 11.19
C PHE A 117 -2.52 -2.68 10.34
N LEU A 118 -3.80 -2.32 10.49
CA LEU A 118 -4.40 -1.16 9.84
C LEU A 118 -3.66 0.12 10.24
N VAL A 119 -3.50 0.35 11.54
CA VAL A 119 -2.82 1.53 12.07
C VAL A 119 -1.37 1.59 11.59
N LEU A 120 -0.64 0.48 11.71
CA LEU A 120 0.75 0.40 11.28
C LEU A 120 0.90 0.64 9.78
N GLY A 121 0.08 0.01 8.94
CA GLY A 121 0.11 0.18 7.49
C GLY A 121 -0.23 1.60 7.06
N THR A 122 -1.26 2.21 7.64
CA THR A 122 -1.63 3.60 7.33
C THR A 122 -0.54 4.59 7.75
N LEU A 123 0.05 4.43 8.93
CA LEU A 123 1.14 5.30 9.39
C LEU A 123 2.40 5.14 8.52
N ALA A 124 2.80 3.90 8.21
CA ALA A 124 3.96 3.63 7.37
C ALA A 124 3.80 4.25 5.98
N HIS A 125 2.63 4.09 5.34
CA HIS A 125 2.38 4.67 4.03
C HIS A 125 2.30 6.20 4.07
N THR A 126 1.71 6.77 5.13
CA THR A 126 1.67 8.23 5.32
C THR A 126 3.07 8.80 5.44
N LEU A 127 3.92 8.20 6.28
CA LEU A 127 5.31 8.63 6.43
C LEU A 127 6.04 8.59 5.09
N MET A 128 5.84 7.50 4.33
CA MET A 128 6.49 7.33 3.04
C MET A 128 6.00 8.34 2.00
N ALA A 129 4.70 8.60 1.92
CA ALA A 129 4.14 9.63 1.06
C ALA A 129 4.70 11.01 1.42
N LEU A 130 4.76 11.36 2.71
CA LEU A 130 5.32 12.63 3.17
C LEU A 130 6.82 12.79 2.86
N THR A 131 7.58 11.69 2.82
CA THR A 131 8.99 11.74 2.46
C THR A 131 9.23 11.84 0.95
N LEU A 132 8.33 11.30 0.13
CA LEU A 132 8.48 11.25 -1.33
C LEU A 132 7.79 12.44 -2.03
N ASP A 133 6.69 12.94 -1.48
CA ASP A 133 5.96 14.10 -2.02
C ASP A 133 6.65 15.43 -1.69
N ARG A 134 7.64 15.43 -0.79
CA ARG A 134 8.39 16.64 -0.42
C ARG A 134 9.26 17.20 -1.56
N ASP A 135 9.52 16.40 -2.59
CA ASP A 135 10.25 16.80 -3.79
C ASP A 135 9.31 17.32 -4.91
N GLY A 136 8.00 17.24 -4.71
CA GLY A 136 6.95 17.57 -5.67
C GLY A 136 6.55 19.04 -5.71
N THR A 137 7.50 19.97 -5.75
CA THR A 137 7.18 21.30 -6.31
C THR A 137 6.77 21.06 -7.75
N PRO A 138 5.51 21.30 -8.17
CA PRO A 138 5.20 21.26 -9.59
C PRO A 138 6.13 22.25 -10.29
N PRO A 139 6.69 21.93 -11.48
CA PRO A 139 7.37 22.94 -12.26
C PRO A 139 6.41 24.12 -12.36
N THR A 140 6.85 25.28 -11.85
CA THR A 140 6.15 26.53 -12.10
C THR A 140 6.18 26.69 -13.61
N ASP A 141 5.06 26.41 -14.26
CA ASP A 141 4.72 26.94 -15.58
C ASP A 141 4.55 28.46 -15.41
N ALA A 142 5.67 29.11 -15.10
CA ALA A 142 5.86 30.54 -15.03
C ALA A 142 6.83 30.91 -16.15
N ASP A 143 6.44 30.57 -17.38
CA ASP A 143 6.87 31.28 -18.58
C ASP A 143 5.62 31.63 -19.39
N GLY A 144 4.71 32.33 -18.70
CA GLY A 144 3.75 33.21 -19.35
C GLY A 144 4.44 34.53 -19.68
N GLY A 145 4.84 34.69 -20.95
CA GLY A 145 5.02 35.98 -21.64
C GLY A 145 6.27 36.81 -21.30
N PRO A 146 6.85 37.46 -22.32
CA PRO A 146 6.40 38.83 -22.54
C PRO A 146 5.80 39.04 -23.94
N GLU A 147 4.77 39.89 -23.96
CA GLU A 147 4.27 40.61 -25.13
C GLU A 147 5.36 41.46 -25.81
#